data_AF-A0A4Y6V4X6-F1
#
_entry.id   AF-A0A4Y6V4X6-F1
#
_cell.length_a   1.000
_cell.length_b   1.000
_cell.length_c   1.000
_cell.angle_alpha   90.00
_cell.angle_beta   90.00
_cell.angle_gamma   90.00
#
_symmetry.space_group_name_H-M   'P 1'
#
loop_
_entity.id
_entity.type
_entity.pdbx_description
1 polymer ?
#
loop_
_entity_poly.entity_id
_entity_poly.type
_entity_poly.pdbx_seq_one_letter_code
_entity_poly.pdbx_strand_id
1 'polypeptide(L)'
;MTGNKCSCAVIRLRARITKQNRCSHAAISEKTSRKLRFAGRLQNNNSKLKDIVHYSSAKSVIIENKTRKRLYKDKEDRNTFPEEVWTMIRHVIFDFDGTIVNSRPLIVELYNSLAAKHGYQPIGDDTSEPFAGLSIRQRSKTLGIPLYRLPFLGFQLFSEYRRKIKTLELKDGVGDLIRELNAQGYQLSIISSNLESNIRSFLRHNEISQFVQVRSCFSLFGKHRAIHSFLRDNKLHPREALYIGDELRDIQAGQRSGIKMIAAAWGYDSSELMTRFSPDFMAFYPGEVSAAIEGFNASAGRAAGAL
;
A
#
# COMPACT_ATOMS: atom_id res chain seq x y z
N MET A 1 -34.17 7.79 51.19
CA MET A 1 -34.61 8.65 50.08
C MET A 1 -33.95 10.01 50.24
N THR A 2 -32.87 10.27 49.51
CA THR A 2 -32.17 11.56 49.51
C THR A 2 -31.72 11.85 48.08
N GLY A 3 -32.36 12.83 47.46
CA GLY A 3 -32.21 13.15 46.05
C GLY A 3 -31.12 14.18 45.76
N ASN A 4 -30.52 14.00 44.58
CA ASN A 4 -30.10 15.00 43.59
C ASN A 4 -29.61 16.38 44.05
N LYS A 5 -28.28 16.54 44.08
CA LYS A 5 -27.59 17.78 43.69
C LYS A 5 -26.26 17.45 43.02
N CYS A 6 -26.22 17.37 41.69
CA CYS A 6 -25.00 17.60 40.91
C CYS A 6 -25.29 17.76 39.41
N SER A 7 -25.87 18.90 39.00
CA SER A 7 -25.91 19.29 37.59
C SER A 7 -25.95 20.82 37.47
N CYS A 8 -24.76 21.44 37.50
CA CYS A 8 -24.57 22.83 37.07
C CYS A 8 -23.10 23.20 36.77
N ALA A 9 -22.11 22.37 37.13
CA ALA A 9 -20.70 22.69 36.94
C ALA A 9 -20.11 22.29 35.56
N VAL A 10 -20.76 21.38 34.81
CA VAL A 10 -20.20 20.83 33.56
C VAL A 10 -20.53 21.67 32.31
N ILE A 11 -21.54 22.55 32.39
CA ILE A 11 -21.99 23.36 31.23
C ILE A 11 -21.19 24.67 31.08
N ARG A 12 -20.54 25.18 32.14
CA ARG A 12 -19.74 26.42 32.06
C ARG A 12 -18.31 26.23 31.54
N LEU A 13 -17.79 24.99 31.47
CA LEU A 13 -16.44 24.72 30.95
C LEU A 13 -16.38 24.55 29.41
N ARG A 14 -17.49 24.19 28.77
CA ARG A 14 -17.58 24.00 27.30
C ARG A 14 -17.72 25.31 26.48
N ALA A 15 -18.13 26.41 27.12
CA ALA A 15 -18.31 27.71 26.45
C ALA A 15 -17.02 28.57 26.38
N ARG A 16 -16.00 28.26 27.19
CA ARG A 16 -14.71 29.01 27.19
C ARG A 16 -13.72 28.49 26.15
N ILE A 17 -13.77 27.18 25.83
CA ILE A 17 -12.87 26.51 24.87
C ILE A 17 -13.26 26.80 23.40
N THR A 18 -14.53 27.09 23.13
CA THR A 18 -15.04 27.37 21.77
C THR A 18 -14.85 28.81 21.29
N LYS A 19 -14.56 29.76 22.21
CA LYS A 19 -14.26 31.18 21.86
C LYS A 19 -12.78 31.41 21.56
N GLN A 20 -11.87 30.66 22.19
CA GLN A 20 -10.42 30.81 22.00
C GLN A 20 -9.94 30.21 20.66
N ASN A 21 -10.63 29.19 20.13
CA ASN A 21 -10.29 28.57 18.83
C ASN A 21 -10.85 29.32 17.60
N ARG A 22 -11.80 30.26 17.76
CA ARG A 22 -12.31 31.07 16.63
C ARG A 22 -11.46 32.30 16.32
N CYS A 23 -10.71 32.84 17.30
CA CYS A 23 -9.78 33.95 17.05
C CYS A 23 -8.51 33.53 16.31
N SER A 24 -8.11 32.25 16.38
CA SER A 24 -6.88 31.75 15.76
C SER A 24 -7.02 31.43 14.26
N HIS A 25 -8.25 31.16 13.77
CA HIS A 25 -8.51 30.86 12.36
C HIS A 25 -8.72 32.11 11.49
N ALA A 26 -9.21 33.22 12.06
CA ALA A 26 -9.41 34.47 11.32
C ALA A 26 -8.09 35.18 10.97
N ALA A 27 -7.08 35.11 11.85
CA ALA A 27 -5.77 35.74 11.63
C ALA A 27 -4.90 35.03 10.56
N ILE A 28 -5.22 33.78 10.22
CA ILE A 28 -4.51 32.98 9.21
C ILE A 28 -5.13 33.21 7.81
N SER A 29 -6.41 33.58 7.73
CA SER A 29 -7.13 33.81 6.47
C SER A 29 -6.87 35.19 5.83
N GLU A 30 -6.39 36.19 6.57
CA GLU A 30 -6.10 37.53 6.04
C GLU A 30 -4.67 37.68 5.46
N LYS A 31 -3.72 36.87 5.93
CA LYS A 31 -2.32 36.87 5.43
C LYS A 31 -2.15 36.17 4.08
N THR A 32 -3.02 35.21 3.74
CA THR A 32 -3.01 34.51 2.44
C THR A 32 -3.71 35.32 1.35
N SER A 33 -4.73 36.11 1.69
CA SER A 33 -5.50 36.92 0.72
C SER A 33 -4.79 38.20 0.25
N ARG A 34 -3.77 38.68 0.99
CA ARG A 34 -2.90 39.79 0.56
C ARG A 34 -1.74 39.35 -0.34
N LYS A 35 -1.37 38.05 -0.36
CA LYS A 35 -0.35 37.51 -1.27
C LYS A 35 -0.89 37.12 -2.65
N LEU A 36 -2.21 37.02 -2.81
CA LEU A 36 -2.88 36.67 -4.07
C LEU A 36 -3.32 37.88 -4.91
N ARG A 37 -3.01 39.12 -4.51
CA ARG A 37 -3.29 40.35 -5.29
C ARG A 37 -2.07 41.01 -5.93
N PHE A 38 -0.93 40.32 -5.98
CA PHE A 38 0.28 40.82 -6.67
C PHE A 38 0.76 39.91 -7.82
N ALA A 39 0.03 38.83 -8.15
CA ALA A 39 0.35 37.92 -9.25
C ALA A 39 -0.54 38.15 -10.48
N GLY A 40 -0.89 39.43 -10.74
CA GLY A 40 -1.79 39.85 -11.81
C GLY A 40 -1.20 40.98 -12.64
N ARG A 41 0.03 40.81 -13.14
CA ARG A 41 0.61 41.52 -14.29
C ARG A 41 2.07 41.10 -14.42
N LEU A 42 2.40 40.45 -15.52
CA LEU A 42 3.65 40.54 -16.29
C LEU A 42 3.76 39.27 -17.16
N GLN A 43 3.03 39.29 -18.27
CA GLN A 43 3.47 38.61 -19.49
C GLN A 43 4.58 39.48 -20.09
N ASN A 44 5.80 38.95 -20.16
CA ASN A 44 6.72 39.00 -21.31
C ASN A 44 8.18 38.83 -20.88
N ASN A 45 8.87 37.99 -21.66
CA ASN A 45 10.32 37.88 -21.87
C ASN A 45 11.20 37.12 -20.86
N ASN A 46 11.66 35.96 -21.37
CA ASN A 46 13.02 35.42 -21.38
C ASN A 46 13.78 35.07 -20.08
N SER A 47 14.17 33.78 -20.05
CA SER A 47 15.46 33.24 -19.60
C SER A 47 15.96 33.47 -18.16
N LYS A 48 15.10 33.81 -17.20
CA LYS A 48 15.46 33.83 -15.76
C LYS A 48 14.51 33.09 -14.80
N LEU A 49 13.66 32.20 -15.31
CA LEU A 49 12.69 31.43 -14.52
C LEU A 49 13.11 29.98 -14.17
N LYS A 50 14.28 29.51 -14.64
CA LYS A 50 14.79 28.17 -14.29
C LYS A 50 15.46 28.11 -12.91
N ASP A 51 15.92 29.24 -12.36
CA ASP A 51 16.65 29.26 -11.09
C ASP A 51 15.78 29.53 -9.85
N ILE A 52 14.50 29.87 -10.03
CA ILE A 52 13.57 30.12 -8.91
C ILE A 52 12.75 28.87 -8.55
N VAL A 53 12.58 27.93 -9.48
CA VAL A 53 11.90 26.64 -9.21
C VAL A 53 12.79 25.69 -8.41
N HIS A 54 14.13 25.83 -8.51
CA HIS A 54 15.07 24.99 -7.76
C HIS A 54 15.27 25.38 -6.29
N TYR A 55 14.91 26.61 -5.90
CA TYR A 55 15.07 27.08 -4.51
C TYR A 55 13.80 26.88 -3.66
N SER A 56 12.66 26.62 -4.29
CA SER A 56 11.38 26.40 -3.60
C SER A 56 11.15 24.95 -3.15
N SER A 57 11.86 23.97 -3.73
CA SER A 57 11.76 22.55 -3.33
C SER A 57 12.61 22.21 -2.10
N ALA A 58 13.71 22.93 -1.87
CA ALA A 58 14.55 22.72 -0.70
C ALA A 58 13.88 23.18 0.61
N LYS A 59 13.09 24.26 0.57
CA LYS A 59 12.38 24.75 1.77
C LYS A 59 11.16 23.90 2.16
N SER A 60 10.45 23.29 1.21
CA SER A 60 9.37 22.35 1.51
C SER A 60 9.89 21.06 2.17
N VAL A 61 11.03 20.52 1.70
CA VAL A 61 11.68 19.34 2.31
C VAL A 61 12.20 19.63 3.72
N ILE A 62 12.73 20.82 3.98
CA ILE A 62 13.21 21.20 5.32
C ILE A 62 12.04 21.42 6.30
N ILE A 63 10.91 21.97 5.84
CA ILE A 63 9.72 22.18 6.68
C ILE A 63 9.02 20.85 6.97
N GLU A 64 8.93 19.92 6.01
CA GLU A 64 8.41 18.57 6.25
C GLU A 64 9.24 17.81 7.29
N ASN A 65 10.58 17.92 7.23
CA ASN A 65 11.47 17.33 8.22
C ASN A 65 11.37 17.98 9.61
N LYS A 66 11.15 19.30 9.69
CA LYS A 66 10.92 19.99 10.97
C LYS A 66 9.57 19.67 11.60
N THR A 67 8.55 19.43 10.78
CA THR A 67 7.20 19.08 11.26
C THR A 67 7.12 17.61 11.68
N ARG A 68 7.83 16.71 10.97
CA ARG A 68 8.05 15.31 11.41
C ARG A 68 8.81 15.21 12.74
N LYS A 69 9.85 16.03 12.95
CA LYS A 69 10.57 16.09 14.25
C LYS A 69 9.71 16.56 15.43
N ARG A 70 8.57 17.22 15.18
CA ARG A 70 7.69 17.75 16.23
C ARG A 70 6.48 16.87 16.56
N LEU A 71 6.20 15.86 15.74
CA LEU A 71 5.12 14.88 15.97
C LEU A 71 5.61 13.59 16.67
N TYR A 72 6.92 13.49 16.96
CA TYR A 72 7.56 12.40 17.70
C TYR A 72 8.23 12.86 19.00
N LYS A 73 7.73 13.94 19.61
CA LYS A 73 8.08 14.34 20.98
C LYS A 73 6.80 14.37 21.78
N ASP A 74 6.40 13.19 22.26
CA ASP A 74 5.62 12.93 23.46
C ASP A 74 5.01 11.53 23.35
N LYS A 75 5.85 10.53 23.62
CA LYS A 75 5.51 9.23 24.24
C LYS A 75 6.78 8.39 24.30
N GLU A 76 7.20 8.08 25.52
CA GLU A 76 8.14 6.99 25.81
C GLU A 76 7.61 5.70 25.19
N ASP A 77 8.19 5.27 24.07
CA ASP A 77 8.00 3.92 23.56
C ASP A 77 9.37 3.36 23.18
N ARG A 78 9.72 2.24 23.82
CA ARG A 78 11.00 1.54 23.69
C ARG A 78 11.08 0.84 22.33
N ASN A 79 11.41 1.60 21.29
CA ASN A 79 11.94 1.06 20.03
C ASN A 79 12.65 2.15 19.20
N THR A 80 13.56 2.88 19.83
CA THR A 80 14.52 3.72 19.10
C THR A 80 15.58 2.80 18.49
N PHE A 81 15.40 2.46 17.21
CA PHE A 81 16.48 1.90 16.41
C PHE A 81 17.62 2.92 16.37
N PRO A 82 18.90 2.53 16.56
CA PRO A 82 20.03 3.44 16.45
C PRO A 82 19.99 4.14 15.08
N GLU A 83 20.20 5.47 15.04
CA GLU A 83 20.11 6.26 13.80
C GLU A 83 21.16 5.87 12.72
N GLU A 84 22.07 4.94 13.00
CA GLU A 84 23.17 4.56 12.12
C GLU A 84 23.24 3.03 11.83
N VAL A 85 22.11 2.39 11.54
CA VAL A 85 22.13 1.09 10.86
C VAL A 85 21.80 1.31 9.38
N TRP A 86 22.83 1.27 8.53
CA TRP A 86 22.66 1.24 7.08
C TRP A 86 22.11 -0.13 6.69
N THR A 87 20.78 -0.23 6.69
CA THR A 87 20.08 -1.50 6.51
C THR A 87 19.87 -1.81 5.04
N MET A 88 20.47 -2.90 4.58
CA MET A 88 20.16 -3.56 3.31
C MET A 88 18.84 -4.32 3.43
N ILE A 89 18.16 -4.56 2.31
CA ILE A 89 17.01 -5.46 2.28
C ILE A 89 17.49 -6.86 2.67
N ARG A 90 16.78 -7.49 3.61
CA ARG A 90 17.00 -8.86 4.07
C ARG A 90 15.75 -9.73 3.90
N HIS A 91 14.58 -9.09 3.84
CA HIS A 91 13.29 -9.77 3.77
C HIS A 91 12.47 -9.30 2.56
N VAL A 92 12.00 -10.25 1.75
CA VAL A 92 11.11 -9.99 0.63
C VAL A 92 9.73 -10.59 0.92
N ILE A 93 8.72 -9.72 0.93
CA ILE A 93 7.33 -10.06 1.22
C ILE A 93 6.56 -10.03 -0.10
N PHE A 94 5.86 -11.11 -0.41
CA PHE A 94 5.02 -11.23 -1.60
C PHE A 94 3.55 -11.14 -1.24
N ASP A 95 2.73 -10.51 -2.10
CA ASP A 95 1.34 -10.94 -2.23
C ASP A 95 1.25 -12.30 -2.94
N PHE A 96 0.08 -12.92 -2.89
CA PHE A 96 -0.14 -14.25 -3.42
C PHE A 96 -0.91 -14.22 -4.74
N ASP A 97 -2.19 -13.83 -4.69
CA ASP A 97 -3.06 -13.75 -5.85
C ASP A 97 -2.61 -12.64 -6.80
N GLY A 98 -2.45 -12.93 -8.09
CA GLY A 98 -2.01 -11.96 -9.09
C GLY A 98 -0.50 -11.73 -9.12
N THR A 99 0.17 -11.82 -7.97
CA THR A 99 1.64 -11.71 -7.84
C THR A 99 2.35 -13.05 -8.03
N ILE A 100 2.08 -14.05 -7.19
CA ILE A 100 2.68 -15.40 -7.28
C ILE A 100 1.90 -16.31 -8.22
N VAL A 101 0.57 -16.22 -8.15
CA VAL A 101 -0.33 -17.19 -8.76
C VAL A 101 -1.17 -16.56 -9.86
N ASN A 102 -1.35 -17.29 -10.95
CA ASN A 102 -2.25 -16.87 -12.03
C ASN A 102 -3.72 -17.17 -11.69
N SER A 103 -4.26 -16.43 -10.72
CA SER A 103 -5.62 -16.65 -10.21
C SER A 103 -6.72 -15.87 -10.93
N ARG A 104 -6.38 -14.90 -11.79
CA ARG A 104 -7.38 -14.08 -12.50
C ARG A 104 -8.35 -14.93 -13.35
N PRO A 105 -7.90 -15.89 -14.18
CA PRO A 105 -8.83 -16.69 -15.00
C PRO A 105 -9.86 -17.44 -14.16
N LEU A 106 -9.40 -18.06 -13.07
CA LEU A 106 -10.28 -18.76 -12.13
C LEU A 106 -11.27 -17.81 -11.45
N ILE A 107 -10.82 -16.63 -11.01
CA ILE A 107 -11.71 -15.63 -10.39
C ILE A 107 -12.79 -15.17 -11.38
N VAL A 108 -12.42 -14.91 -12.64
CA VAL A 108 -13.37 -14.52 -13.70
C VAL A 108 -14.38 -15.63 -13.97
N GLU A 109 -13.93 -16.89 -14.10
CA GLU A 109 -14.79 -18.05 -14.29
C GLU A 109 -15.82 -18.18 -13.15
N LEU A 110 -15.34 -18.17 -11.91
CA LEU A 110 -16.19 -18.32 -10.73
C LEU A 110 -17.14 -17.13 -10.57
N TYR A 111 -16.66 -15.91 -10.83
CA TYR A 111 -17.50 -14.72 -10.84
C TYR A 111 -18.63 -14.85 -11.87
N ASN A 112 -18.32 -15.23 -13.12
CA ASN A 112 -19.29 -15.33 -14.19
C ASN A 112 -20.38 -16.38 -13.89
N SER A 113 -20.00 -17.50 -13.26
CA SER A 113 -20.95 -18.49 -12.77
C SER A 113 -21.93 -17.90 -11.74
N LEU A 114 -21.42 -17.12 -10.79
CA LEU A 114 -22.25 -16.43 -9.79
C LEU A 114 -23.08 -15.29 -10.41
N ALA A 115 -22.53 -14.57 -11.38
CA ALA A 115 -23.18 -13.48 -12.08
C ALA A 115 -24.43 -13.98 -12.82
N ALA A 116 -24.32 -15.12 -13.53
CA ALA A 116 -25.45 -15.78 -14.18
C ALA A 116 -26.57 -16.15 -13.20
N LYS A 117 -26.21 -16.60 -11.99
CA LYS A 117 -27.17 -16.97 -10.94
C LYS A 117 -27.91 -15.77 -10.34
N HIS A 118 -27.24 -14.63 -10.21
CA HIS A 118 -27.76 -13.45 -9.51
C HIS A 118 -28.22 -12.32 -10.45
N GLY A 119 -28.11 -12.50 -11.77
CA GLY A 119 -28.48 -11.50 -12.77
C GLY A 119 -27.51 -10.31 -12.86
N TYR A 120 -26.23 -10.54 -12.56
CA TYR A 120 -25.17 -9.52 -12.69
C TYR A 120 -24.50 -9.59 -14.06
N GLN A 121 -23.84 -8.50 -14.46
CA GLN A 121 -23.13 -8.46 -15.73
C GLN A 121 -21.87 -9.34 -15.67
N PRO A 122 -21.62 -10.21 -16.66
CA PRO A 122 -20.42 -11.02 -16.70
C PRO A 122 -19.19 -10.16 -17.02
N ILE A 123 -18.01 -10.66 -16.66
CA ILE A 123 -16.72 -10.18 -17.15
C ILE A 123 -16.43 -10.99 -18.42
N GLY A 124 -16.43 -10.33 -19.59
CA GLY A 124 -16.05 -10.96 -20.85
C GLY A 124 -14.57 -11.29 -20.93
N ASP A 125 -14.22 -12.26 -21.77
CA ASP A 125 -12.85 -12.80 -21.91
C ASP A 125 -11.83 -11.72 -22.31
N ASP A 126 -12.23 -10.77 -23.16
CA ASP A 126 -11.41 -9.64 -23.63
C ASP A 126 -11.53 -8.38 -22.74
N THR A 127 -12.32 -8.44 -21.66
CA THR A 127 -12.67 -7.29 -20.82
C THR A 127 -11.97 -7.30 -19.45
N SER A 128 -10.87 -8.05 -19.30
CA SER A 128 -10.12 -8.02 -18.04
C SER A 128 -9.32 -6.72 -17.82
N GLU A 129 -8.90 -6.04 -18.90
CA GLU A 129 -8.24 -4.73 -18.87
C GLU A 129 -9.13 -3.58 -18.32
N PRO A 130 -10.41 -3.41 -18.71
CA PRO A 130 -11.21 -2.28 -18.26
C PRO A 130 -11.51 -2.25 -16.76
N PHE A 131 -11.29 -3.33 -16.00
CA PHE A 131 -11.44 -3.33 -14.54
C PHE A 131 -10.15 -2.99 -13.79
N ALA A 132 -8.98 -3.19 -14.41
CA ALA A 132 -7.66 -3.00 -13.80
C ALA A 132 -7.43 -1.54 -13.34
N GLY A 133 -8.13 -0.58 -13.93
CA GLY A 133 -8.10 0.84 -13.55
C GLY A 133 -9.22 1.31 -12.61
N LEU A 134 -10.20 0.45 -12.29
CA LEU A 134 -11.42 0.84 -11.59
C LEU A 134 -11.34 0.55 -10.09
N SER A 135 -11.79 1.51 -9.27
CA SER A 135 -12.06 1.27 -7.85
C SER A 135 -13.13 0.19 -7.65
N ILE A 136 -13.15 -0.48 -6.49
CA ILE A 136 -14.19 -1.47 -6.13
C ILE A 136 -15.60 -0.93 -6.37
N ARG A 137 -15.84 0.35 -6.06
CA ARG A 137 -17.15 1.00 -6.27
C ARG A 137 -17.49 1.13 -7.76
N GLN A 138 -16.52 1.47 -8.60
CA GLN A 138 -16.70 1.53 -10.04
C GLN A 138 -16.90 0.13 -10.63
N ARG A 139 -16.10 -0.86 -10.22
CA ARG A 139 -16.27 -2.28 -10.61
C ARG A 139 -17.69 -2.77 -10.26
N SER A 140 -18.13 -2.55 -9.02
CA SER A 140 -19.48 -2.89 -8.56
C SER A 140 -20.58 -2.26 -9.42
N LYS A 141 -20.43 -0.98 -9.78
CA LYS A 141 -21.39 -0.27 -10.64
C LYS A 141 -21.41 -0.84 -12.06
N THR A 142 -20.24 -1.05 -12.68
CA THR A 142 -20.11 -1.61 -14.03
C THR A 142 -20.71 -3.01 -14.10
N LEU A 143 -20.48 -3.82 -13.06
CA LEU A 143 -20.97 -5.19 -12.98
C LEU A 143 -22.45 -5.31 -12.56
N GLY A 144 -23.11 -4.19 -12.23
CA GLY A 144 -24.50 -4.19 -11.74
C GLY A 144 -24.67 -4.80 -10.35
N ILE A 145 -23.60 -4.85 -9.54
CA ILE A 145 -23.63 -5.43 -8.19
C ILE A 145 -23.93 -4.31 -7.18
N PRO A 146 -24.96 -4.44 -6.34
CA PRO A 146 -25.16 -3.52 -5.22
C PRO A 146 -24.04 -3.65 -4.18
N LEU A 147 -23.49 -2.53 -3.68
CA LEU A 147 -22.35 -2.54 -2.75
C LEU A 147 -22.57 -3.42 -1.51
N TYR A 148 -23.79 -3.47 -0.98
CA TYR A 148 -24.12 -4.29 0.19
C TYR A 148 -24.12 -5.80 -0.09
N ARG A 149 -24.16 -6.21 -1.37
CA ARG A 149 -24.05 -7.62 -1.80
C ARG A 149 -22.60 -8.06 -1.98
N LEU A 150 -21.63 -7.13 -2.06
CA LEU A 150 -20.22 -7.47 -2.27
C LEU A 150 -19.65 -8.42 -1.20
N PRO A 151 -19.93 -8.26 0.11
CA PRO A 151 -19.43 -9.21 1.11
C PRO A 151 -19.98 -10.63 0.90
N PHE A 152 -21.27 -10.74 0.57
CA PHE A 152 -21.91 -12.03 0.30
C PHE A 152 -21.36 -12.70 -0.94
N LEU A 153 -21.25 -11.95 -2.05
CA LEU A 153 -20.67 -12.45 -3.29
C LEU A 153 -19.21 -12.86 -3.10
N GLY A 154 -18.44 -12.04 -2.37
CA GLY A 154 -17.07 -12.34 -2.00
C GLY A 154 -16.97 -13.65 -1.21
N PHE A 155 -17.83 -13.87 -0.22
CA PHE A 155 -17.86 -15.13 0.53
C PHE A 155 -18.12 -16.35 -0.37
N GLN A 156 -19.10 -16.28 -1.29
CA GLN A 156 -19.37 -17.36 -2.24
C GLN A 156 -18.17 -17.62 -3.15
N LEU A 157 -17.59 -16.55 -3.70
CA LEU A 157 -16.41 -16.61 -4.56
C LEU A 157 -15.22 -17.27 -3.83
N PHE A 158 -14.94 -16.86 -2.59
CA PHE A 158 -13.88 -17.43 -1.75
C PHE A 158 -14.09 -18.92 -1.46
N SER A 159 -15.34 -19.33 -1.23
CA SER A 159 -15.68 -20.75 -0.99
C SER A 159 -15.37 -21.61 -2.21
N GLU A 160 -15.78 -21.18 -3.40
CA GLU A 160 -15.50 -21.93 -4.65
C GLU A 160 -14.03 -21.87 -5.05
N TYR A 161 -13.38 -20.72 -4.87
CA TYR A 161 -11.95 -20.55 -5.10
C TYR A 161 -11.14 -21.56 -4.28
N ARG A 162 -11.48 -21.73 -2.99
CA ARG A 162 -10.80 -22.68 -2.10
C ARG A 162 -10.87 -24.12 -2.63
N ARG A 163 -11.97 -24.52 -3.27
CA ARG A 163 -12.12 -25.88 -3.84
C ARG A 163 -11.24 -26.08 -5.06
N LYS A 164 -11.00 -25.02 -5.83
CA LYS A 164 -10.23 -25.06 -7.08
C LYS A 164 -8.78 -24.59 -6.95
N ILE A 165 -8.31 -24.23 -5.74
CA ILE A 165 -6.95 -23.67 -5.57
C ILE A 165 -5.81 -24.56 -6.08
N LYS A 166 -5.99 -25.88 -6.11
CA LYS A 166 -5.00 -26.82 -6.63
C LYS A 166 -4.86 -26.79 -8.15
N THR A 167 -5.84 -26.23 -8.87
CA THR A 167 -5.80 -26.07 -10.33
C THR A 167 -5.09 -24.79 -10.75
N LEU A 168 -4.63 -24.00 -9.78
CA LEU A 168 -3.90 -22.77 -10.07
C LEU A 168 -2.46 -23.08 -10.44
N GLU A 169 -1.92 -22.23 -11.29
CA GLU A 169 -0.54 -22.30 -11.75
C GLU A 169 0.23 -21.07 -11.26
N LEU A 170 1.55 -21.22 -11.13
CA LEU A 170 2.44 -20.08 -10.92
C LEU A 170 2.35 -19.11 -12.09
N LYS A 171 2.54 -17.82 -11.82
CA LYS A 171 2.84 -16.85 -12.87
C LYS A 171 4.20 -17.18 -13.51
N ASP A 172 4.27 -17.06 -14.83
CA ASP A 172 5.50 -17.31 -15.60
C ASP A 172 6.69 -16.55 -15.03
N GLY A 173 7.81 -17.25 -14.81
CA GLY A 173 9.05 -16.69 -14.26
C GLY A 173 9.06 -16.47 -12.74
N VAL A 174 7.93 -16.55 -12.04
CA VAL A 174 7.91 -16.35 -10.58
C VAL A 174 8.61 -17.48 -9.83
N GLY A 175 8.50 -18.73 -10.30
CA GLY A 175 9.22 -19.85 -9.71
C GLY A 175 10.74 -19.64 -9.74
N ASP A 176 11.26 -19.07 -10.83
CA ASP A 176 12.68 -18.73 -10.99
C ASP A 176 13.07 -17.60 -10.05
N LEU A 177 12.26 -16.54 -10.00
CA LEU A 177 12.46 -15.42 -9.08
C LEU A 177 12.54 -15.88 -7.62
N ILE A 178 11.62 -16.74 -7.17
CA ILE A 178 11.61 -17.27 -5.80
C ILE A 178 12.91 -18.04 -5.51
N ARG A 179 13.34 -18.89 -6.44
CA ARG A 179 14.59 -19.66 -6.29
C ARG A 179 15.81 -18.75 -6.26
N GLU A 180 15.86 -17.77 -7.14
CA GLU A 180 16.94 -16.80 -7.24
C GLU A 180 17.07 -15.99 -5.95
N LEU A 181 15.99 -15.36 -5.46
CA LEU A 181 16.04 -14.56 -4.24
C LEU A 181 16.41 -15.40 -3.01
N ASN A 182 15.89 -16.63 -2.92
CA ASN A 182 16.28 -17.54 -1.85
C ASN A 182 17.77 -17.92 -1.93
N ALA A 183 18.31 -18.16 -3.13
CA ALA A 183 19.73 -18.46 -3.35
C ALA A 183 20.64 -17.27 -3.01
N GLN A 184 20.14 -16.04 -3.18
CA GLN A 184 20.82 -14.81 -2.74
C GLN A 184 20.73 -14.57 -1.21
N GLY A 185 20.03 -15.43 -0.47
CA GLY A 185 19.95 -15.40 0.99
C GLY A 185 18.84 -14.52 1.56
N TYR A 186 17.92 -13.99 0.73
CA TYR A 186 16.76 -13.26 1.23
C TYR A 186 15.79 -14.21 1.95
N GLN A 187 15.25 -13.74 3.07
CA GLN A 187 14.12 -14.40 3.72
C GLN A 187 12.85 -14.08 2.94
N LEU A 188 12.10 -15.09 2.54
CA LEU A 188 10.89 -14.91 1.73
C LEU A 188 9.64 -15.14 2.57
N SER A 189 8.63 -14.28 2.44
CA SER A 189 7.36 -14.45 3.12
C SER A 189 6.18 -14.00 2.30
N ILE A 190 4.99 -14.48 2.65
CA ILE A 190 3.74 -14.10 1.99
C ILE A 190 2.85 -13.36 2.98
N ILE A 191 2.31 -12.21 2.58
CA ILE A 191 1.20 -11.54 3.26
C ILE A 191 0.08 -11.37 2.24
N SER A 192 -1.05 -12.02 2.45
CA SER A 192 -2.13 -11.98 1.47
C SER A 192 -3.52 -11.94 2.13
N SER A 193 -4.51 -11.47 1.37
CA SER A 193 -5.91 -11.56 1.78
C SER A 193 -6.50 -12.96 1.69
N ASN A 194 -5.77 -13.90 1.08
CA ASN A 194 -6.13 -15.31 1.03
C ASN A 194 -5.88 -16.00 2.38
N LEU A 195 -6.51 -17.16 2.57
CA LEU A 195 -6.32 -17.99 3.76
C LEU A 195 -4.92 -18.61 3.78
N GLU A 196 -4.28 -18.64 4.92
CA GLU A 196 -2.96 -19.25 5.09
C GLU A 196 -3.00 -20.73 4.74
N SER A 197 -4.07 -21.44 5.12
CA SER A 197 -4.28 -22.84 4.77
C SER A 197 -4.33 -23.08 3.26
N ASN A 198 -4.90 -22.12 2.52
CA ASN A 198 -5.04 -22.16 1.07
C ASN A 198 -3.66 -21.97 0.42
N ILE A 199 -2.94 -20.92 0.80
CA ILE A 199 -1.59 -20.63 0.33
C ILE A 199 -0.67 -21.81 0.61
N ARG A 200 -0.65 -22.33 1.85
CA ARG A 200 0.17 -23.49 2.21
C ARG A 200 -0.20 -24.75 1.44
N SER A 201 -1.49 -24.96 1.12
CA SER A 201 -1.90 -26.08 0.28
C SER A 201 -1.35 -25.95 -1.15
N PHE A 202 -1.38 -24.74 -1.72
CA PHE A 202 -0.80 -24.46 -3.03
C PHE A 202 0.72 -24.66 -3.04
N LEU A 203 1.42 -24.08 -2.06
CA LEU A 203 2.89 -24.18 -1.94
C LEU A 203 3.35 -25.64 -1.83
N ARG A 204 2.67 -26.45 -0.99
CA ARG A 204 2.99 -27.89 -0.88
C ARG A 204 2.73 -28.65 -2.18
N HIS A 205 1.65 -28.33 -2.89
CA HIS A 205 1.31 -29.01 -4.14
C HIS A 205 2.33 -28.75 -5.24
N ASN A 206 2.92 -27.55 -5.25
CA ASN A 206 3.93 -27.12 -6.22
C ASN A 206 5.37 -27.26 -5.69
N GLU A 207 5.56 -27.97 -4.57
CA GLU A 207 6.88 -28.22 -3.97
C GLU A 207 7.71 -26.95 -3.65
N ILE A 208 7.03 -25.85 -3.33
CA ILE A 208 7.64 -24.56 -2.98
C ILE A 208 7.82 -24.48 -1.46
N SER A 209 9.07 -24.52 -1.01
CA SER A 209 9.45 -24.55 0.42
C SER A 209 10.22 -23.31 0.89
N GLN A 210 10.53 -22.37 0.00
CA GLN A 210 11.40 -21.22 0.24
C GLN A 210 10.75 -20.14 1.15
N PHE A 211 9.43 -20.17 1.32
CA PHE A 211 8.72 -19.20 2.16
C PHE A 211 8.78 -19.59 3.65
N VAL A 212 9.49 -18.79 4.43
CA VAL A 212 9.65 -19.02 5.89
C VAL A 212 8.41 -18.64 6.69
N GLN A 213 7.57 -17.76 6.16
CA GLN A 213 6.34 -17.33 6.81
C GLN A 213 5.23 -17.02 5.79
N VAL A 214 3.99 -17.36 6.16
CA VAL A 214 2.77 -17.01 5.43
C VAL A 214 1.81 -16.37 6.43
N ARG A 215 1.20 -15.23 6.10
CA ARG A 215 0.22 -14.54 6.94
C ARG A 215 -1.02 -14.14 6.13
N SER A 216 -2.19 -14.44 6.67
CA SER A 216 -3.46 -13.92 6.15
C SER A 216 -3.80 -12.53 6.70
N CYS A 217 -4.38 -11.68 5.86
CA CYS A 217 -4.97 -10.40 6.25
C CYS A 217 -6.39 -10.23 5.67
N PHE A 218 -7.40 -10.48 6.49
CA PHE A 218 -8.82 -10.48 6.06
C PHE A 218 -9.41 -9.10 5.74
N SER A 219 -8.75 -8.02 6.15
CA SER A 219 -9.24 -6.67 5.90
C SER A 219 -8.66 -6.13 4.59
N LEU A 220 -9.54 -5.76 3.66
CA LEU A 220 -9.21 -5.08 2.38
C LEU A 220 -8.31 -3.84 2.56
N PHE A 221 -8.34 -3.20 3.73
CA PHE A 221 -7.50 -2.05 4.06
C PHE A 221 -6.46 -2.37 5.15
N GLY A 222 -6.39 -3.60 5.63
CA GLY A 222 -5.56 -4.01 6.77
C GLY A 222 -4.16 -4.49 6.42
N LYS A 223 -3.78 -4.54 5.13
CA LYS A 223 -2.48 -5.07 4.71
C LYS A 223 -1.29 -4.32 5.34
N HIS A 224 -1.36 -2.99 5.43
CA HIS A 224 -0.38 -2.19 6.18
C HIS A 224 -0.24 -2.61 7.66
N ARG A 225 -1.33 -3.00 8.33
CA ARG A 225 -1.27 -3.48 9.72
C ARG A 225 -0.61 -4.85 9.81
N ALA A 226 -0.88 -5.72 8.83
CA ALA A 226 -0.22 -7.02 8.73
C ALA A 226 1.29 -6.86 8.49
N ILE A 227 1.69 -5.93 7.63
CA ILE A 227 3.10 -5.57 7.41
C ILE A 227 3.73 -5.02 8.69
N HIS A 228 3.11 -4.06 9.37
CA HIS A 228 3.63 -3.52 10.64
C HIS A 228 3.79 -4.61 11.72
N SER A 229 2.80 -5.50 11.87
CA SER A 229 2.92 -6.64 12.78
C SER A 229 4.05 -7.55 12.35
N PHE A 230 4.16 -7.85 11.06
CA PHE A 230 5.22 -8.69 10.52
C PHE A 230 6.62 -8.12 10.82
N LEU A 231 6.84 -6.84 10.58
CA LEU A 231 8.12 -6.18 10.87
C LEU A 231 8.47 -6.27 12.35
N ARG A 232 7.50 -5.96 13.23
CA ARG A 232 7.70 -6.04 14.69
C ARG A 232 8.03 -7.45 15.15
N ASP A 233 7.26 -8.44 14.72
CA ASP A 233 7.40 -9.83 15.18
C ASP A 233 8.73 -10.43 14.70
N ASN A 234 9.22 -10.00 13.53
CA ASN A 234 10.52 -10.40 12.97
C ASN A 234 11.68 -9.46 13.37
N LYS A 235 11.42 -8.44 14.19
CA LYS A 235 12.39 -7.42 14.62
C LYS A 235 13.13 -6.75 13.46
N LEU A 236 12.40 -6.48 12.37
CA LEU A 236 12.92 -5.85 11.16
C LEU A 236 12.69 -4.34 11.22
N HIS A 237 13.72 -3.58 10.86
CA HIS A 237 13.54 -2.18 10.51
C HIS A 237 12.83 -2.09 9.13
N PRO A 238 11.96 -1.10 8.87
CA PRO A 238 11.23 -1.00 7.60
C PRO A 238 12.11 -1.01 6.33
N ARG A 239 13.33 -0.50 6.43
CA ARG A 239 14.31 -0.49 5.32
C ARG A 239 14.95 -1.86 5.04
N GLU A 240 14.79 -2.84 5.93
CA GLU A 240 15.26 -4.21 5.74
C GLU A 240 14.24 -5.09 5.01
N ALA A 241 13.05 -4.57 4.75
CA ALA A 241 11.97 -5.29 4.12
C ALA A 241 11.53 -4.61 2.82
N LEU A 242 11.10 -5.44 1.88
CA LEU A 242 10.51 -5.02 0.63
C LEU A 242 9.22 -5.80 0.39
N TYR A 243 8.23 -5.14 -0.20
CA TYR A 243 6.97 -5.75 -0.61
C TYR A 243 6.87 -5.83 -2.13
N ILE A 244 6.36 -6.96 -2.63
CA ILE A 244 6.04 -7.18 -4.04
C ILE A 244 4.54 -7.47 -4.13
N GLY A 245 3.82 -6.67 -4.91
CA GLY A 245 2.37 -6.78 -5.07
C GLY A 245 1.90 -6.15 -6.37
N ASP A 246 0.73 -6.56 -6.84
CA ASP A 246 0.21 -6.23 -8.17
C ASP A 246 -1.02 -5.30 -8.15
N GLU A 247 -1.43 -4.86 -6.97
CA GLU A 247 -2.56 -3.95 -6.83
C GLU A 247 -2.18 -2.61 -6.19
N LEU A 248 -2.99 -1.60 -6.47
CA LEU A 248 -2.91 -0.29 -5.84
C LEU A 248 -2.88 -0.37 -4.30
N ARG A 249 -3.63 -1.32 -3.72
CA ARG A 249 -3.68 -1.53 -2.28
C ARG A 249 -2.33 -1.96 -1.69
N ASP A 250 -1.48 -2.61 -2.49
CA ASP A 250 -0.14 -3.02 -2.07
C ASP A 250 0.80 -1.84 -2.02
N ILE A 251 0.74 -0.97 -3.04
CA ILE A 251 1.51 0.28 -3.08
C ILE A 251 1.17 1.14 -1.87
N GLN A 252 -0.12 1.32 -1.61
CA GLN A 252 -0.59 2.07 -0.44
C GLN A 252 -0.19 1.40 0.87
N ALA A 253 -0.17 0.07 0.93
CA ALA A 253 0.25 -0.66 2.13
C ALA A 253 1.75 -0.52 2.40
N GLY A 254 2.60 -0.64 1.37
CA GLY A 254 4.04 -0.43 1.43
C GLY A 254 4.37 0.99 1.91
N GLN A 255 3.78 2.01 1.27
CA GLN A 255 3.95 3.42 1.64
C GLN A 255 3.54 3.71 3.10
N ARG A 256 2.39 3.19 3.54
CA ARG A 256 1.93 3.34 4.94
C ARG A 256 2.79 2.58 5.95
N SER A 257 3.54 1.58 5.48
CA SER A 257 4.43 0.77 6.31
C SER A 257 5.86 1.29 6.31
N GLY A 258 6.19 2.23 5.41
CA GLY A 258 7.53 2.79 5.27
C GLY A 258 8.55 1.78 4.71
N ILE A 259 8.07 0.72 4.04
CA ILE A 259 8.91 -0.29 3.40
C ILE A 259 9.00 -0.03 1.90
N LYS A 260 10.05 -0.56 1.26
CA LYS A 260 10.19 -0.50 -0.19
C LYS A 260 9.10 -1.31 -0.87
N MET A 261 8.61 -0.82 -2.01
CA MET A 261 7.55 -1.46 -2.79
C MET A 261 7.95 -1.65 -4.25
N ILE A 262 7.90 -2.89 -4.73
CA ILE A 262 7.92 -3.23 -6.16
C ILE A 262 6.49 -3.56 -6.60
N ALA A 263 5.97 -2.76 -7.54
CA ALA A 263 4.70 -3.04 -8.19
C ALA A 263 4.90 -4.07 -9.32
N ALA A 264 4.17 -5.17 -9.26
CA ALA A 264 4.19 -6.26 -10.23
C ALA A 264 3.17 -6.01 -11.34
N ALA A 265 3.62 -5.49 -12.49
CA ALA A 265 2.73 -5.13 -13.60
C ALA A 265 2.17 -6.34 -14.36
N TRP A 266 2.57 -7.57 -14.02
CA TRP A 266 2.02 -8.81 -14.58
C TRP A 266 0.74 -9.31 -13.87
N GLY A 267 0.29 -8.62 -12.82
CA GLY A 267 -0.89 -9.01 -12.04
C GLY A 267 -2.15 -8.22 -12.37
N TYR A 268 -2.88 -7.79 -11.34
CA TYR A 268 -4.29 -7.39 -11.39
C TYR A 268 -4.56 -5.96 -11.85
N ASP A 269 -3.93 -4.97 -11.23
CA ASP A 269 -4.14 -3.57 -11.59
C ASP A 269 -3.22 -3.15 -12.74
N SER A 270 -3.64 -2.15 -13.51
CA SER A 270 -2.86 -1.71 -14.66
C SER A 270 -1.61 -0.94 -14.23
N SER A 271 -0.54 -1.07 -15.00
CA SER A 271 0.69 -0.27 -14.79
C SER A 271 0.40 1.23 -14.83
N GLU A 272 -0.54 1.70 -15.67
CA GLU A 272 -0.99 3.08 -15.72
C GLU A 272 -1.61 3.52 -14.38
N LEU A 273 -2.54 2.73 -13.83
CA LEU A 273 -3.14 3.02 -12.53
C LEU A 273 -2.06 3.07 -11.45
N MET A 274 -1.21 2.05 -11.39
CA MET A 274 -0.19 1.92 -10.36
C MET A 274 0.87 3.03 -10.43
N THR A 275 1.25 3.46 -11.63
CA THR A 275 2.23 4.56 -11.85
C THR A 275 1.77 5.86 -11.20
N ARG A 276 0.47 6.14 -11.19
CA ARG A 276 -0.12 7.34 -10.55
C ARG A 276 0.09 7.39 -9.03
N PHE A 277 0.46 6.26 -8.41
CA PHE A 277 0.72 6.15 -6.99
C PHE A 277 2.20 5.98 -6.66
N SER A 278 3.09 6.10 -7.65
CA SER A 278 4.54 6.18 -7.46
C SER A 278 5.10 5.04 -6.59
N PRO A 279 5.04 3.78 -7.07
CA PRO A 279 5.79 2.69 -6.43
C PRO A 279 7.29 3.00 -6.48
N ASP A 280 8.09 2.41 -5.58
CA ASP A 280 9.54 2.60 -5.60
C ASP A 280 10.17 2.02 -6.87
N PHE A 281 9.57 0.96 -7.42
CA PHE A 281 9.91 0.39 -8.71
C PHE A 281 8.69 -0.33 -9.32
N MET A 282 8.61 -0.34 -10.65
CA MET A 282 7.60 -1.07 -11.42
C MET A 282 8.29 -2.18 -12.19
N ALA A 283 7.96 -3.43 -11.90
CA ALA A 283 8.50 -4.59 -12.61
C ALA A 283 7.47 -5.14 -13.60
N PHE A 284 7.83 -5.22 -14.88
CA PHE A 284 7.00 -5.74 -15.97
C PHE A 284 7.09 -7.26 -16.10
N TYR A 285 8.19 -7.84 -15.65
CA TYR A 285 8.38 -9.29 -15.57
C TYR A 285 9.16 -9.66 -14.31
N PRO A 286 8.98 -10.88 -13.77
CA PRO A 286 9.63 -11.29 -12.52
C PRO A 286 11.16 -11.14 -12.50
N GLY A 287 11.82 -11.30 -13.65
CA GLY A 287 13.28 -11.17 -13.77
C GLY A 287 13.85 -9.77 -13.46
N GLU A 288 13.03 -8.71 -13.46
CA GLU A 288 13.50 -7.36 -13.10
C GLU A 288 13.62 -7.15 -11.59
N VAL A 289 12.98 -7.98 -10.78
CA VAL A 289 12.88 -7.80 -9.32
C VAL A 289 14.24 -7.89 -8.64
N SER A 290 15.07 -8.86 -9.03
CA SER A 290 16.40 -9.07 -8.45
C SER A 290 17.28 -7.83 -8.63
N ALA A 291 17.38 -7.33 -9.86
CA ALA A 291 18.12 -6.12 -10.19
C ALA A 291 17.57 -4.86 -9.49
N ALA A 292 16.25 -4.77 -9.30
CA ALA A 292 15.64 -3.66 -8.56
C ALA A 292 16.06 -3.67 -7.08
N ILE A 293 16.09 -4.84 -6.44
CA ILE A 293 16.54 -5.00 -5.05
C ILE A 293 18.01 -4.60 -4.93
N GLU A 294 18.87 -5.03 -5.85
CA GLU A 294 20.27 -4.62 -5.91
C GLU A 294 20.43 -3.10 -6.06
N GLY A 295 19.61 -2.47 -6.90
CA GLY A 295 19.57 -1.02 -7.07
C GLY A 295 19.20 -0.26 -5.79
N PHE A 296 18.23 -0.76 -5.03
CA PHE A 296 17.87 -0.21 -3.72
C PHE A 296 19.01 -0.34 -2.71
N ASN A 297 19.61 -1.52 -2.64
CA ASN A 297 20.73 -1.85 -1.78
C ASN A 297 21.97 -0.98 -2.09
N ALA A 298 22.33 -0.83 -3.36
CA ALA A 298 23.45 0.03 -3.78
C ALA A 298 23.21 1.51 -3.45
N SER A 299 21.96 1.98 -3.55
CA SER A 299 21.59 3.35 -3.20
C SER A 299 21.67 3.59 -1.69
N ALA A 300 21.35 2.59 -0.87
CA ALA A 300 21.56 2.64 0.58
C ALA A 300 23.06 2.68 0.94
N GLY A 301 23.90 1.90 0.25
CA GLY A 301 25.34 1.89 0.45
C GLY A 301 26.05 3.20 0.03
N ARG A 302 25.67 3.81 -1.10
CA ARG A 302 26.26 5.10 -1.53
C ARG A 302 25.93 6.26 -0.60
N ALA A 303 24.73 6.28 -0.04
CA ALA A 303 24.37 7.27 0.97
C ALA A 303 25.23 7.15 2.25
N ALA A 304 25.77 5.97 2.53
CA ALA A 304 26.66 5.70 3.66
C ALA A 304 28.10 6.19 3.44
N GLY A 305 28.60 6.16 2.20
CA GLY A 305 29.98 6.53 1.88
C GLY A 305 30.23 8.01 1.55
N ALA A 306 29.20 8.84 1.56
CA ALA A 306 29.26 10.26 1.18
C ALA A 306 29.17 11.24 2.39
N LEU A 307 29.29 10.73 3.61
CA LEU A 307 29.32 11.48 4.88
C LEU A 307 30.68 11.27 5.56
#